data_AF-A0A7S3XA06-F1
#
_entry.id   AF-A0A7S3XA06-F1
#
_cell.length_a   1.000
_cell.length_b   1.000
_cell.length_c   1.000
_cell.angle_alpha   90.00
_cell.angle_beta   90.00
_cell.angle_gamma   90.00
#
_symmetry.space_group_name_H-M   'P 1'
#
loop_
_entity.id
_entity.type
_entity.pdbx_description
1 polymer ?
#
loop_
_entity_poly.entity_id
_entity_poly.type
_entity_poly.pdbx_seq_one_letter_code
_entity_poly.pdbx_strand_id
1 'polypeptide(L)'
;VANSFATAFGANCLTIHQACVIAAVCELGGSVLLGGSVSDTIRKGMMDIKLYAGDEGRVIIMAGMTSVLLAAATWLLVASKYGLPVSTTHSAVGGVVAIAVASKGYDSVKWDKVGMIVLSWFVSPALASFVGFCSYAVIKKMVMQHEDSFRRAKIASPILVFILMF
;
A
#
# COMPACT_ATOMS: atom_id res chain seq x y z
N VAL A 1 3.49 -8.50 3.58
CA VAL A 1 4.32 -9.66 3.16
C VAL A 1 3.72 -10.42 1.97
N ALA A 2 2.52 -11.00 2.06
CA ALA A 2 1.94 -11.81 0.98
C ALA A 2 1.92 -11.10 -0.39
N ASN A 3 1.53 -9.82 -0.43
CA ASN A 3 1.46 -9.03 -1.66
C ASN A 3 2.79 -8.95 -2.43
N SER A 4 3.94 -9.00 -1.74
CA SER A 4 5.26 -8.80 -2.34
C SER A 4 6.00 -10.13 -2.58
N PHE A 5 5.71 -11.16 -1.78
CA PHE A 5 6.49 -12.41 -1.77
C PHE A 5 5.69 -13.67 -2.17
N ALA A 6 4.37 -13.58 -2.40
CA ALA A 6 3.57 -14.74 -2.78
C ALA A 6 4.04 -15.39 -4.09
N THR A 7 4.50 -14.60 -5.06
CA THR A 7 5.05 -15.11 -6.33
C THR A 7 6.37 -15.84 -6.15
N ALA A 8 7.30 -15.29 -5.37
CA ALA A 8 8.60 -15.89 -5.10
C ALA A 8 8.49 -17.18 -4.27
N PHE A 9 7.59 -17.20 -3.29
CA PHE A 9 7.28 -18.40 -2.52
C PHE A 9 6.56 -19.45 -3.38
N GLY A 10 5.55 -19.06 -4.16
CA GLY A 10 4.83 -19.97 -5.06
C GLY A 10 5.70 -20.59 -6.16
N ALA A 11 6.76 -19.89 -6.59
CA ALA A 11 7.75 -20.40 -7.53
C ALA A 11 8.83 -21.29 -6.86
N ASN A 12 8.73 -21.59 -5.57
CA ASN A 12 9.73 -22.30 -4.77
C ASN A 12 11.14 -21.65 -4.81
N CYS A 13 11.22 -20.34 -5.07
CA CYS A 13 12.49 -19.62 -5.08
C CYS A 13 12.97 -19.27 -3.66
N LEU A 14 12.03 -19.07 -2.72
CA LEU A 14 12.32 -18.68 -1.34
C LEU A 14 11.49 -19.51 -0.36
N THR A 15 12.06 -19.82 0.80
CA THR A 15 11.30 -20.35 1.93
C THR A 15 10.51 -19.25 2.63
N ILE A 16 9.45 -19.62 3.36
CA ILE A 16 8.64 -18.65 4.10
C ILE A 16 9.47 -17.89 5.15
N HIS A 17 10.45 -18.55 5.78
CA HIS A 17 11.33 -17.93 6.75
C HIS A 17 12.21 -16.85 6.09
N GLN A 18 12.82 -17.16 4.95
CA GLN A 18 13.62 -16.18 4.19
C GLN A 18 12.77 -15.00 3.70
N ALA A 19 11.58 -15.29 3.17
CA ALA A 19 10.65 -14.25 2.72
C ALA A 19 10.25 -13.30 3.87
N CYS A 20 9.99 -13.82 5.07
CA CYS A 20 9.67 -13.02 6.25
C CYS A 20 10.84 -12.13 6.68
N VAL A 21 12.07 -12.65 6.72
CA VAL A 21 13.25 -11.85 7.11
C VAL A 21 13.53 -10.73 6.13
N ILE A 22 13.50 -11.02 4.82
CA ILE A 22 13.71 -10.01 3.77
C ILE A 22 12.60 -8.96 3.83
N ALA A 23 11.34 -9.40 3.94
CA ALA A 23 10.21 -8.48 4.07
C ALA A 23 10.35 -7.58 5.30
N ALA A 24 10.75 -8.11 6.45
CA ALA A 24 10.91 -7.31 7.66
C ALA A 24 11.95 -6.19 7.47
N VAL A 25 13.11 -6.49 6.89
CA VAL A 25 14.16 -5.49 6.65
C VAL A 25 13.74 -4.46 5.59
N CYS A 26 13.21 -4.92 4.46
CA CYS A 26 12.83 -4.05 3.35
C CYS A 26 11.60 -3.17 3.67
N GLU A 27 10.57 -3.74 4.29
CA GLU A 27 9.34 -2.99 4.66
C GLU A 27 9.64 -1.99 5.79
N LEU A 28 10.47 -2.37 6.77
CA LEU A 28 10.91 -1.43 7.82
C LEU A 28 11.76 -0.30 7.22
N GLY A 29 12.73 -0.64 6.37
CA GLY A 29 13.57 0.35 5.69
C GLY A 29 12.75 1.30 4.82
N GLY A 30 11.84 0.78 4.00
CA GLY A 30 10.93 1.58 3.17
C GLY A 30 10.02 2.49 4.00
N SER A 31 9.47 1.97 5.10
CA SER A 31 8.63 2.75 6.03
C SER A 31 9.39 3.93 6.63
N VAL A 32 10.64 3.71 7.09
CA VAL A 32 11.47 4.76 7.68
C VAL A 32 11.93 5.79 6.64
N LEU A 33 12.31 5.35 5.44
CA LEU A 33 12.89 6.22 4.41
C LEU A 33 11.83 6.99 3.60
N LEU A 34 10.68 6.38 3.33
CA LEU A 34 9.68 6.89 2.38
C LEU A 34 8.26 7.04 2.98
N GLY A 35 8.02 6.56 4.21
CA GLY A 35 6.68 6.54 4.82
C GLY A 35 6.14 7.90 5.26
N GLY A 36 6.99 8.94 5.33
CA GLY A 36 6.60 10.27 5.79
C GLY A 36 5.49 10.92 4.96
N SER A 37 5.61 10.88 3.62
CA SER A 37 4.66 11.54 2.70
C SER A 37 3.24 10.94 2.77
N VAL A 38 3.14 9.63 2.93
CA VAL A 38 1.85 8.93 3.06
C VAL A 38 1.22 9.24 4.41
N SER A 39 2.02 9.21 5.48
CA SER A 39 1.57 9.54 6.84
C SER A 39 1.02 10.97 6.93
N ASP A 40 1.68 11.92 6.26
CA ASP A 40 1.23 13.31 6.18
C ASP A 40 -0.09 13.44 5.39
N THR A 41 -0.27 12.66 4.33
CA THR A 41 -1.51 12.62 3.54
C THR A 41 -2.68 12.12 4.38
N ILE A 42 -2.49 11.07 5.19
CA ILE A 42 -3.53 10.54 6.08
C ILE A 42 -3.89 11.56 7.16
N ARG A 43 -2.88 12.19 7.79
CA ARG A 43 -3.11 13.15 8.89
C ARG A 43 -3.72 14.48 8.43
N LYS A 44 -3.16 15.10 7.38
CA LYS A 44 -3.51 16.48 6.96
C LYS A 44 -4.50 16.51 5.80
N GLY A 45 -4.57 15.44 5.02
CA GLY A 45 -5.35 15.37 3.79
C GLY A 45 -6.84 15.11 4.04
N MET A 46 -7.21 14.42 5.13
CA MET A 46 -8.58 13.92 5.31
C MET A 46 -9.46 14.79 6.22
N MET A 47 -8.86 15.50 7.17
CA MET A 47 -9.59 16.31 8.16
C MET A 47 -9.15 17.77 8.12
N ASP A 48 -10.06 18.69 8.45
CA ASP A 48 -9.67 20.08 8.73
C ASP A 48 -9.10 20.21 10.14
N ILE A 49 -7.77 20.16 10.23
CA ILE A 49 -7.01 20.31 11.49
C ILE A 49 -7.32 21.64 12.19
N LYS A 50 -7.74 22.69 11.46
CA LYS A 50 -8.07 23.98 12.06
C LYS A 50 -9.25 23.89 13.04
N LEU A 51 -10.18 22.97 12.81
CA LEU A 51 -11.34 22.73 13.69
C LEU A 51 -10.95 22.13 15.06
N TYR A 52 -9.69 21.71 15.19
CA TYR A 52 -9.13 21.13 16.40
C TYR A 52 -8.03 22.01 17.01
N ALA A 53 -7.97 23.28 16.61
CA ALA A 53 -7.10 24.26 17.24
C ALA A 53 -7.56 24.54 18.68
N GLY A 54 -6.78 24.09 19.68
CA GLY A 54 -7.07 24.26 21.11
C GLY A 54 -6.63 23.03 21.92
N ASP A 55 -6.55 23.16 23.24
CA ASP A 55 -6.18 22.05 24.13
C ASP A 55 -7.16 20.87 24.01
N GLU A 56 -8.47 21.15 24.02
CA GLU A 56 -9.51 20.12 23.88
C GLU A 56 -9.46 19.43 22.52
N GLY A 57 -9.29 20.20 21.44
CA GLY A 57 -9.19 19.67 20.08
C GLY A 57 -7.98 18.76 19.87
N ARG A 58 -6.84 19.09 20.48
CA ARG A 58 -5.63 18.24 20.46
C ARG A 58 -5.88 16.90 21.14
N VAL A 59 -6.51 16.89 22.31
CA VAL A 59 -6.82 15.64 23.03
C VAL A 59 -7.77 14.76 22.21
N ILE A 60 -8.78 15.36 21.58
CA ILE A 60 -9.74 14.63 20.72
C ILE A 60 -9.02 13.97 19.53
N ILE A 61 -8.15 14.70 18.81
CA ILE A 61 -7.40 14.10 17.69
C ILE A 61 -6.46 13.00 18.21
N MET A 62 -5.76 13.21 19.32
CA MET A 62 -4.83 12.22 19.86
C MET A 62 -5.56 10.93 20.25
N ALA A 63 -6.66 11.05 21.00
CA ALA A 63 -7.49 9.91 21.38
C ALA A 63 -8.10 9.25 20.13
N GLY A 64 -8.65 10.04 19.20
CA GLY A 64 -9.25 9.57 17.97
C GLY A 64 -8.27 8.79 17.09
N MET A 65 -7.06 9.31 16.86
CA MET A 65 -6.02 8.60 16.09
C MET A 65 -5.57 7.32 16.77
N THR A 66 -5.51 7.30 18.11
CA THR A 66 -5.24 6.08 18.88
C THR A 66 -6.36 5.06 18.67
N SER A 67 -7.63 5.49 18.69
CA SER A 67 -8.78 4.64 18.39
C SER A 67 -8.74 4.10 16.96
N VAL A 68 -8.35 4.90 15.96
CA VAL A 68 -8.16 4.45 14.57
C VAL A 68 -7.13 3.33 14.49
N LEU A 69 -5.97 3.50 15.14
CA LEU A 69 -4.91 2.49 15.15
C LEU A 69 -5.39 1.19 15.81
N LEU A 70 -6.07 1.28 16.95
CA LEU A 70 -6.60 0.10 17.66
C LEU A 70 -7.67 -0.62 16.85
N ALA A 71 -8.60 0.11 16.23
CA ALA A 71 -9.65 -0.45 15.40
C ALA A 71 -9.07 -1.12 14.15
N ALA A 72 -8.16 -0.43 13.45
CA ALA A 72 -7.50 -0.96 12.26
C ALA A 72 -6.65 -2.20 12.62
N ALA A 73 -5.85 -2.15 13.68
CA ALA A 73 -5.04 -3.29 14.12
C ALA A 73 -5.91 -4.49 14.49
N THR A 74 -6.97 -4.28 15.26
CA THR A 74 -7.92 -5.35 15.63
C THR A 74 -8.54 -5.98 14.39
N TRP A 75 -9.03 -5.16 13.45
CA TRP A 75 -9.62 -5.65 12.22
C TRP A 75 -8.62 -6.44 11.37
N LEU A 76 -7.40 -5.94 11.22
CA LEU A 76 -6.35 -6.60 10.45
C LEU A 76 -5.92 -7.92 11.08
N LEU A 77 -5.84 -8.01 12.41
CA LEU A 77 -5.53 -9.25 13.12
C LEU A 77 -6.63 -10.30 12.91
N VAL A 78 -7.90 -9.89 13.03
CA VAL A 78 -9.05 -10.77 12.77
C VAL A 78 -9.04 -11.26 11.33
N ALA A 79 -8.91 -10.36 10.35
CA ALA A 79 -8.85 -10.74 8.94
C ALA A 79 -7.66 -11.65 8.61
N SER A 80 -6.49 -11.36 9.19
CA SER A 80 -5.29 -12.19 9.02
C SER A 80 -5.48 -13.60 9.60
N LYS A 81 -6.15 -13.73 10.75
CA LYS A 81 -6.48 -15.03 11.34
C LYS A 81 -7.36 -15.89 10.42
N TYR A 82 -8.27 -15.26 9.68
CA TYR A 82 -9.12 -15.93 8.69
C TYR A 82 -8.49 -16.04 7.29
N GLY A 83 -7.25 -15.59 7.11
CA GLY A 83 -6.56 -15.62 5.81
C GLY A 83 -7.18 -14.68 4.76
N LEU A 84 -7.95 -13.67 5.17
CA LEU A 84 -8.61 -12.73 4.28
C LEU A 84 -7.65 -11.62 3.84
N PRO A 85 -7.42 -11.43 2.52
CA PRO A 85 -6.60 -10.33 2.03
C PRO A 85 -7.39 -9.01 2.12
N VAL A 86 -7.19 -8.29 3.21
CA VAL A 86 -7.83 -6.97 3.45
C VAL A 86 -6.83 -5.83 3.27
N SER A 87 -7.34 -4.65 2.92
CA SER A 87 -6.51 -3.46 2.76
C SER A 87 -6.36 -2.68 4.08
N THR A 88 -5.10 -2.53 4.51
CA THR A 88 -4.72 -1.69 5.65
C THR A 88 -5.04 -0.22 5.40
N THR A 89 -4.82 0.27 4.18
CA THR A 89 -5.08 1.66 3.78
C THR A 89 -6.57 2.01 3.90
N HIS A 90 -7.46 1.17 3.37
CA HIS A 90 -8.92 1.40 3.48
C HIS A 90 -9.36 1.42 4.95
N SER A 91 -8.81 0.53 5.77
CA SER A 91 -9.11 0.47 7.21
C SER A 91 -8.68 1.75 7.93
N ALA A 92 -7.48 2.26 7.64
CA ALA A 92 -6.98 3.50 8.22
C ALA A 92 -7.77 4.73 7.75
N VAL A 93 -8.00 4.87 6.43
CA VAL A 93 -8.77 5.99 5.85
C VAL A 93 -10.19 6.03 6.42
N GLY A 94 -10.88 4.88 6.45
CA GLY A 94 -12.23 4.77 6.99
C GLY A 94 -12.30 5.14 8.47
N GLY A 95 -11.30 4.71 9.26
CA GLY A 95 -11.21 5.08 10.67
C GLY A 95 -11.02 6.60 10.88
N VAL A 96 -10.15 7.24 10.10
CA VAL A 96 -9.93 8.70 10.20
C VAL A 96 -11.20 9.47 9.82
N VAL A 97 -11.86 9.08 8.73
CA VAL A 97 -13.14 9.69 8.33
C VAL A 97 -14.20 9.49 9.41
N ALA A 98 -14.30 8.30 10.00
CA ALA A 98 -15.26 8.01 11.07
C ALA A 98 -15.03 8.90 12.31
N ILE A 99 -13.79 9.07 12.75
CA ILE A 99 -13.46 9.96 13.89
C ILE A 99 -13.76 11.42 13.57
N ALA A 100 -13.46 11.89 12.37
CA ALA A 100 -13.75 13.25 11.95
C ALA A 100 -15.26 13.53 12.06
N VAL A 101 -16.07 12.67 11.43
CA VAL A 101 -17.53 12.77 11.45
C VAL A 101 -18.08 12.66 12.87
N ALA A 102 -17.58 11.71 13.67
CA ALA A 102 -18.05 11.49 15.04
C ALA A 102 -17.71 12.65 15.99
N SER A 103 -16.60 13.35 15.78
CA SER A 103 -16.13 14.39 16.71
C SER A 103 -16.54 15.82 16.32
N LYS A 104 -16.59 16.14 15.01
CA LYS A 104 -16.86 17.49 14.51
C LYS A 104 -17.90 17.54 13.38
N GLY A 105 -18.55 16.42 13.05
CA GLY A 105 -19.61 16.35 12.05
C GLY A 105 -19.13 16.16 10.62
N TYR A 106 -20.07 16.03 9.68
CA TYR A 106 -19.81 15.70 8.27
C TYR A 106 -18.90 16.70 7.56
N ASP A 107 -19.05 17.99 7.87
CA ASP A 107 -18.30 19.08 7.23
C ASP A 107 -16.83 19.18 7.69
N SER A 108 -16.45 18.41 8.72
CA SER A 108 -15.06 18.36 9.19
C SER A 108 -14.13 17.55 8.28
N VAL A 109 -14.71 16.77 7.37
CA VAL A 109 -14.01 15.92 6.41
C VAL A 109 -13.77 16.70 5.11
N LYS A 110 -12.54 16.61 4.60
CA LYS A 110 -12.20 17.17 3.28
C LYS A 110 -12.63 16.21 2.17
N TRP A 111 -13.91 16.23 1.82
CA TRP A 111 -14.51 15.31 0.84
C TRP A 111 -13.82 15.31 -0.51
N ASP A 112 -13.32 16.46 -1.00
CA ASP A 112 -12.55 16.53 -2.23
C ASP A 112 -11.28 15.65 -2.18
N LYS A 113 -10.58 15.67 -1.05
CA LYS A 113 -9.36 14.88 -0.84
C LYS A 113 -9.67 13.41 -0.64
N VAL A 114 -10.74 13.09 0.10
CA VAL A 114 -11.21 11.70 0.23
C VAL A 114 -11.60 11.15 -1.14
N GLY A 115 -12.29 11.93 -1.98
CA GLY A 115 -12.64 11.57 -3.35
C GLY A 115 -11.42 11.29 -4.22
N MET A 116 -10.37 12.11 -4.13
CA MET A 116 -9.09 11.84 -4.82
C MET A 116 -8.45 10.52 -4.37
N ILE A 117 -8.52 10.21 -3.07
CA ILE A 117 -7.99 8.93 -2.54
C ILE A 117 -8.81 7.76 -3.06
N VAL A 118 -10.14 7.86 -3.04
CA VAL A 118 -11.04 6.82 -3.59
C VAL A 118 -10.77 6.61 -5.07
N LEU A 119 -10.60 7.68 -5.85
CA LEU A 119 -10.24 7.59 -7.27
C LEU A 119 -8.92 6.84 -7.47
N SER A 120 -7.91 7.11 -6.61
CA SER A 120 -6.62 6.43 -6.67
C SER A 120 -6.72 4.91 -6.47
N TRP A 121 -7.72 4.41 -5.75
CA TRP A 121 -7.92 2.98 -5.53
C TRP A 121 -8.33 2.23 -6.79
N PHE A 122 -8.92 2.93 -7.77
CA PHE A 122 -9.27 2.36 -9.08
C PHE A 122 -8.19 2.60 -10.12
N VAL A 123 -7.62 3.81 -10.13
CA VAL A 123 -6.58 4.18 -11.09
C VAL A 123 -5.30 3.38 -10.87
N SER A 124 -4.91 3.13 -9.61
CA SER A 124 -3.64 2.44 -9.32
C SER A 124 -3.64 0.98 -9.80
N PRO A 125 -4.66 0.14 -9.54
CA PRO A 125 -4.74 -1.19 -10.14
C PRO A 125 -4.78 -1.16 -11.66
N ALA A 126 -5.54 -0.24 -12.27
CA ALA A 126 -5.61 -0.14 -13.73
C ALA A 126 -4.24 0.17 -14.35
N LEU A 127 -3.50 1.12 -13.77
CA LEU A 127 -2.15 1.46 -14.21
C LEU A 127 -1.17 0.30 -13.98
N ALA A 128 -1.26 -0.36 -12.82
CA ALA A 128 -0.43 -1.54 -12.52
C ALA A 128 -0.70 -2.69 -13.51
N SER A 129 -1.97 -2.93 -13.85
CA SER A 129 -2.36 -3.92 -14.87
C SER A 129 -1.82 -3.56 -16.25
N PHE A 130 -1.88 -2.27 -16.63
CA PHE A 130 -1.35 -1.80 -17.90
C PHE A 130 0.18 -2.00 -17.99
N VAL A 131 0.92 -1.56 -16.96
CA VAL A 131 2.39 -1.75 -16.90
C VAL A 131 2.76 -3.22 -16.88
N GLY A 132 2.04 -4.04 -16.12
CA GLY A 132 2.23 -5.50 -16.08
C GLY A 132 1.99 -6.17 -17.44
N PHE A 133 0.92 -5.77 -18.14
CA PHE A 133 0.62 -6.25 -19.49
C PHE A 133 1.72 -5.87 -20.49
N CYS A 134 2.13 -4.60 -20.50
CA CYS A 134 3.21 -4.13 -21.38
C CYS A 134 4.52 -4.87 -21.11
N SER A 135 4.88 -5.03 -19.84
CA SER A 135 6.10 -5.76 -19.42
C SER A 135 6.06 -7.21 -19.89
N TYR A 136 4.94 -7.90 -19.69
CA TYR A 136 4.75 -9.27 -20.18
C TYR A 136 4.82 -9.36 -21.70
N ALA A 137 4.19 -8.42 -22.42
CA ALA A 137 4.21 -8.39 -23.88
C ALA A 137 5.64 -8.23 -24.44
N VAL A 138 6.45 -7.37 -23.81
CA VAL A 138 7.88 -7.20 -24.16
C VAL A 138 8.65 -8.49 -23.93
N ILE A 139 8.50 -9.13 -22.75
CA ILE A 139 9.18 -10.39 -22.44
C ILE A 139 8.77 -11.49 -23.43
N LYS A 140 7.47 -11.62 -23.70
CA LYS A 140 6.94 -12.62 -24.63
C LYS A 140 7.55 -12.47 -26.02
N LYS A 141 7.58 -11.25 -26.55
CA LYS A 141 8.10 -10.97 -27.89
C LYS A 141 9.63 -11.06 -27.99
N MET A 142 10.34 -10.55 -27.01
CA MET A 142 11.81 -10.48 -27.05
C MET A 142 12.49 -11.79 -26.67
N VAL A 143 11.92 -12.54 -25.73
CA VAL A 143 12.55 -13.73 -25.13
C VAL A 143 11.81 -15.00 -25.55
N MET A 144 10.52 -15.14 -25.24
CA MET A 144 9.82 -16.43 -25.35
C MET A 144 9.54 -16.90 -26.78
N GLN A 145 9.38 -15.98 -27.73
CA GLN A 145 9.07 -16.32 -29.13
C GLN A 145 10.31 -16.48 -30.02
N HIS A 146 11.51 -16.36 -29.45
CA HIS A 146 12.75 -16.46 -30.21
C HIS A 146 13.32 -17.88 -30.14
N GLU A 147 13.87 -18.38 -31.25
CA GLU A 147 14.45 -19.73 -31.35
C GLU A 147 15.48 -19.99 -30.24
N ASP A 148 16.40 -19.06 -30.02
CA ASP A 148 17.34 -19.05 -28.87
C ASP A 148 16.80 -18.34 -27.61
N SER A 149 15.64 -18.79 -27.10
CA SER A 149 14.99 -18.23 -25.90
C SER A 149 15.93 -18.14 -24.69
N PHE A 150 16.80 -19.14 -24.49
CA PHE A 150 17.70 -19.20 -23.32
C PHE A 150 18.82 -18.15 -23.37
N ARG A 151 19.45 -17.93 -24.53
CA ARG A 151 20.50 -16.91 -24.68
C ARG A 151 19.94 -15.51 -24.52
N ARG A 152 18.75 -15.26 -25.08
CA ARG A 152 18.07 -13.97 -24.93
C ARG A 152 17.60 -13.71 -23.51
N ALA A 153 17.11 -14.72 -22.79
CA ALA A 153 16.75 -14.56 -21.39
C ALA A 153 17.93 -14.06 -20.55
N LYS A 154 19.14 -14.63 -20.74
CA LYS A 154 20.34 -14.18 -20.01
C LYS A 154 20.71 -12.72 -20.26
N ILE A 155 20.55 -12.25 -21.50
CA ILE A 155 20.87 -10.86 -21.90
C ILE A 155 19.76 -9.89 -21.46
N ALA A 156 18.50 -10.29 -21.62
CA ALA A 156 17.34 -9.44 -21.34
C ALA A 156 17.04 -9.32 -19.84
N SER A 157 17.24 -10.37 -19.04
CA SER A 157 16.97 -10.35 -17.59
C SER A 157 17.61 -9.19 -16.83
N PRO A 158 18.92 -8.90 -16.94
CA PRO A 158 19.53 -7.78 -16.19
C PRO A 158 18.96 -6.42 -16.63
N ILE A 159 18.68 -6.24 -17.93
CA ILE A 159 18.12 -5.00 -18.47
C ILE A 159 16.68 -4.81 -17.97
N LEU A 160 15.86 -5.87 -18.00
CA LEU A 160 14.48 -5.84 -17.53
C LEU A 160 14.39 -5.59 -16.03
N VAL A 161 15.24 -6.22 -15.23
CA VAL A 161 15.31 -5.97 -13.78
C VAL A 161 15.69 -4.51 -13.53
N PHE A 162 16.66 -3.97 -14.27
CA PHE A 162 17.05 -2.57 -14.13
C PHE A 162 15.88 -1.62 -14.42
N ILE A 163 15.19 -1.77 -15.56
CA ILE A 163 14.07 -0.91 -15.96
C ILE A 163 12.85 -1.06 -15.02
N LEU A 164 12.61 -2.26 -14.48
CA LEU A 164 11.47 -2.48 -13.59
C LEU A 164 11.74 -2.02 -12.14
N MET A 165 13.00 -1.93 -11.74
CA MET A 165 13.38 -1.48 -10.39
C MET A 165 13.75 0.01 -10.31
N PHE A 166 14.15 0.64 -11.43
CA PHE A 166 14.61 2.03 -11.50
C PHE A 166 13.89 2.80 -12.60
#